data_AF-A0A7Z0MPB2-F1
#
_entry.id   AF-A0A7Z0MPB2-F1
#
_cell.length_a   1.000
_cell.length_b   1.000
_cell.length_c   1.000
_cell.angle_alpha   90.00
_cell.angle_beta   90.00
_cell.angle_gamma   90.00
#
_symmetry.space_group_name_H-M   'P 1'
#
loop_
_entity.id
_entity.type
_entity.pdbx_description
1 polymer ?
#
loop_
_entity_poly.entity_id
_entity_poly.type
_entity_poly.pdbx_seq_one_letter_code
_entity_poly.pdbx_strand_id
1 'polypeptide(L)'
;MQIFIEVFITLSFIAALLFRDGSSYNFERFLTAILVCENFVYVIGLPILFWFIFAKGSEYASYPIYLGALLMIWSIVIIAYLIKGLFGFDWRNSASLSVLYFVLTYFGSFGLLMLTGL
;
A
#
# COMPACT_ATOMS: atom_id res chain seq x y z
N MET A 1 1.84 4.55 16.19
CA MET A 1 1.66 5.85 15.51
C MET A 1 1.63 5.67 13.99
N GLN A 2 2.64 5.04 13.38
CA GLN A 2 2.72 4.83 11.92
C GLN A 2 1.44 4.28 11.27
N ILE A 3 0.88 3.21 11.82
CA ILE A 3 -0.32 2.55 11.28
C ILE A 3 -1.53 3.51 11.25
N PHE A 4 -1.66 4.41 12.24
CA PHE A 4 -2.75 5.38 12.26
C PHE A 4 -2.60 6.45 11.17
N ILE A 5 -1.36 6.87 10.89
CA ILE A 5 -1.05 7.83 9.83
C ILE A 5 -1.34 7.20 8.47
N GLU A 6 -0.94 5.95 8.26
CA GLU A 6 -1.23 5.20 7.03
C GLU A 6 -2.73 5.07 6.80
N VAL A 7 -3.48 4.62 7.81
CA VAL A 7 -4.95 4.52 7.72
C VAL A 7 -5.59 5.89 7.41
N PHE A 8 -5.08 6.98 7.99
CA PHE A 8 -5.59 8.32 7.72
C PHE A 8 -5.31 8.79 6.27
N ILE A 9 -4.11 8.55 5.76
CA ILE A 9 -3.74 8.84 4.37
C ILE A 9 -4.62 8.02 3.41
N THR A 10 -4.80 6.73 3.72
CA THR A 10 -5.65 5.81 2.96
C THR A 10 -7.09 6.31 2.91
N LEU A 11 -7.69 6.66 4.05
CA LEU A 11 -9.04 7.22 4.11
C LEU A 11 -9.14 8.54 3.33
N SER A 12 -8.14 9.42 3.43
CA SER A 12 -8.12 10.70 2.72
C SER A 12 -8.03 10.54 1.20
N PHE A 13 -7.16 9.63 0.73
CA PHE A 13 -7.00 9.32 -0.68
C PHE A 13 -8.29 8.73 -1.26
N ILE A 14 -8.92 7.80 -0.53
CA ILE A 14 -10.17 7.18 -0.96
C ILE A 14 -11.32 8.20 -0.91
N ALA A 15 -11.37 9.08 0.09
CA ALA A 15 -12.35 10.16 0.16
C ALA A 15 -12.22 11.12 -1.05
N ALA A 16 -11.00 11.42 -1.49
CA ALA A 16 -10.77 12.22 -2.69
C ALA A 16 -11.28 11.53 -3.97
N LEU A 17 -11.13 10.20 -4.07
CA LEU A 17 -11.72 9.42 -5.17
C LEU A 17 -13.25 9.40 -5.11
N LEU A 18 -13.83 9.38 -3.90
CA LEU A 18 -15.27 9.39 -3.67
C LEU A 18 -15.95 10.66 -4.15
N PHE A 19 -15.33 11.82 -3.90
CA PHE A 19 -15.81 13.12 -4.38
C PHE A 19 -16.00 13.16 -5.90
N ARG A 20 -15.32 12.27 -6.63
CA ARG A 20 -15.37 12.22 -8.09
C ARG A 20 -16.40 11.21 -8.63
N ASP A 21 -16.62 10.09 -7.94
CA ASP A 21 -17.48 8.99 -8.41
C ASP A 21 -18.92 9.09 -7.87
N GLY A 22 -19.13 9.75 -6.72
CA GLY A 22 -20.45 9.98 -6.13
C GLY A 22 -21.17 8.73 -5.58
N SER A 23 -20.59 7.54 -5.73
CA SER A 23 -21.16 6.27 -5.28
C SER A 23 -20.48 5.75 -4.00
N SER A 24 -21.20 5.78 -2.88
CA SER A 24 -20.73 5.21 -1.60
C SER A 24 -20.61 3.68 -1.62
N TYR A 25 -21.21 2.99 -2.58
CA TYR A 25 -21.13 1.52 -2.65
C TYR A 25 -19.77 1.01 -3.15
N ASN A 26 -19.19 1.68 -4.15
CA ASN A 26 -17.86 1.36 -4.65
C ASN A 26 -16.78 1.67 -3.60
N PHE A 27 -17.03 2.65 -2.74
CA PHE A 27 -16.18 3.05 -1.62
C PHE A 27 -15.99 1.95 -0.59
N GLU A 28 -17.08 1.41 -0.05
CA GLU A 28 -17.00 0.40 1.01
C GLU A 28 -16.26 -0.85 0.53
N ARG A 29 -16.50 -1.24 -0.73
CA ARG A 29 -15.79 -2.34 -1.39
C ARG A 29 -14.31 -2.05 -1.59
N PHE A 30 -13.96 -0.85 -2.06
CA PHE A 30 -12.57 -0.47 -2.30
C PHE A 30 -11.79 -0.35 -0.99
N LEU A 31 -12.36 0.32 0.01
CA LEU A 31 -11.76 0.49 1.33
C LEU A 31 -11.50 -0.85 2.01
N THR A 32 -12.49 -1.75 1.99
CA THR A 32 -12.32 -3.10 2.57
C THR A 32 -11.23 -3.88 1.84
N ALA A 33 -11.20 -3.82 0.50
CA ALA A 33 -10.20 -4.51 -0.30
C ALA A 33 -8.78 -3.99 -0.02
N ILE A 34 -8.60 -2.66 0.09
CA ILE A 34 -7.31 -2.06 0.44
C ILE A 34 -6.87 -2.45 1.85
N LEU A 35 -7.74 -2.32 2.85
CA LEU A 35 -7.39 -2.64 4.24
C LEU A 35 -7.00 -4.12 4.39
N VAL A 36 -7.70 -5.04 3.71
CA VAL A 36 -7.33 -6.46 3.67
C VAL A 36 -5.98 -6.65 2.98
N CYS A 37 -5.74 -5.96 1.87
CA CYS A 37 -4.47 -6.04 1.14
C CYS A 37 -3.29 -5.54 2.00
N GLU A 38 -3.46 -4.43 2.71
CA GLU A 38 -2.43 -3.88 3.61
C GLU A 38 -2.15 -4.83 4.77
N ASN A 39 -3.19 -5.36 5.41
CA ASN A 39 -3.02 -6.34 6.49
C ASN A 39 -2.32 -7.61 6.00
N PHE A 40 -2.67 -8.09 4.80
CA PHE A 40 -2.00 -9.24 4.18
C PHE A 40 -0.51 -8.98 3.92
N VAL A 41 -0.17 -7.79 3.41
CA VAL A 41 1.22 -7.35 3.23
C VAL A 41 1.96 -7.31 4.56
N TYR A 42 1.33 -6.84 5.65
CA TYR A 42 1.94 -6.82 6.98
C TYR A 42 2.19 -8.22 7.55
N VAL A 43 1.22 -9.13 7.42
CA VAL A 43 1.32 -10.51 7.90
C VAL A 43 2.47 -11.25 7.25
N ILE A 44 2.72 -11.02 5.96
CA ILE A 44 3.83 -11.64 5.21
C ILE A 44 5.13 -10.86 5.38
N GLY A 45 5.05 -9.53 5.44
CA GLY A 45 6.20 -8.64 5.56
C GLY A 45 6.97 -8.83 6.87
N LEU A 46 6.28 -9.14 7.97
CA LEU A 46 6.91 -9.35 9.28
C LEU A 46 7.86 -10.58 9.29
N PRO A 47 7.46 -11.79 8.86
CA PRO A 47 8.38 -12.91 8.65
C PRO A 47 9.55 -12.61 7.71
N ILE A 48 9.30 -11.87 6.61
CA ILE A 48 10.37 -11.47 5.67
C ILE A 48 11.40 -10.57 6.36
N LEU A 49 10.95 -9.64 7.21
CA LEU A 49 11.82 -8.78 8.00
C LEU A 49 12.68 -9.59 8.97
N PHE A 50 12.07 -10.55 9.69
CA PHE A 50 12.85 -11.45 10.55
C PHE A 50 13.87 -12.25 9.76
N TRP A 51 13.48 -12.80 8.60
CA TRP A 51 14.41 -13.49 7.71
C TRP A 51 15.55 -12.57 7.28
N PHE A 52 15.27 -11.32 6.91
CA PHE A 52 16.31 -10.34 6.58
C PHE A 52 17.30 -10.10 7.74
N ILE A 53 16.82 -9.98 8.97
CA ILE A 53 17.65 -9.77 10.16
C ILE A 53 18.54 -11.00 10.41
N PHE A 54 17.98 -12.21 10.34
CA PHE A 54 18.71 -13.46 10.60
C PHE A 54 19.64 -13.87 9.46
N ALA A 55 19.32 -13.53 8.20
CA ALA A 55 20.16 -13.82 7.05
C ALA A 55 21.31 -12.81 6.87
N LYS A 56 21.36 -11.75 7.67
CA LYS A 56 22.38 -10.70 7.59
C LYS A 56 23.78 -11.28 7.80
N GLY A 57 24.61 -11.23 6.75
CA GLY A 57 25.97 -11.79 6.75
C GLY A 57 26.10 -13.19 6.14
N SER A 58 24.99 -13.78 5.67
CA SER A 58 24.98 -15.02 4.89
C SER A 58 24.84 -14.76 3.39
N GLU A 59 25.15 -15.75 2.55
CA GLU A 59 24.91 -15.70 1.10
C GLU A 59 23.42 -15.52 0.74
N TYR A 60 22.51 -15.75 1.69
CA TYR A 60 21.07 -15.65 1.49
C TYR A 60 20.48 -14.27 1.87
N ALA A 61 21.31 -13.29 2.22
CA ALA A 61 20.85 -11.96 2.66
C ALA A 61 20.01 -11.20 1.62
N SER A 62 20.17 -11.51 0.33
CA SER A 62 19.47 -10.83 -0.77
C SER A 62 18.05 -11.34 -1.02
N TYR A 63 17.73 -12.59 -0.68
CA TYR A 63 16.41 -13.19 -0.96
C TYR A 63 15.25 -12.46 -0.27
N PRO A 64 15.35 -12.09 1.02
CA PRO A 64 14.29 -11.33 1.69
C PRO A 64 14.00 -9.97 1.02
N ILE A 65 15.01 -9.32 0.46
CA ILE A 65 14.87 -8.03 -0.24
C ILE A 65 14.06 -8.23 -1.53
N TYR A 66 14.38 -9.25 -2.34
CA TYR A 66 13.64 -9.54 -3.57
C TYR A 66 12.19 -9.92 -3.28
N LEU A 67 11.95 -10.69 -2.21
CA LEU A 67 10.61 -11.11 -1.81
C LEU A 67 9.78 -9.91 -1.31
N GLY A 68 10.39 -8.99 -0.55
CA GLY A 68 9.76 -7.74 -0.15
C GLY A 68 9.43 -6.84 -1.34
N ALA A 69 10.34 -6.72 -2.32
CA ALA A 69 10.09 -5.96 -3.54
C ALA A 69 8.96 -6.57 -4.39
N LEU A 70 8.89 -7.91 -4.47
CA LEU A 70 7.80 -8.61 -5.14
C LEU A 70 6.46 -8.33 -4.46
N LEU A 71 6.42 -8.40 -3.12
CA LEU A 71 5.23 -8.09 -2.33
C LEU A 71 4.73 -6.66 -2.55
N MET A 72 5.69 -5.72 -2.67
CA MET A 72 5.43 -4.31 -2.97
C MET A 72 4.85 -4.13 -4.38
N ILE A 73 5.44 -4.75 -5.40
CA ILE A 73 4.91 -4.66 -6.77
C ILE A 73 3.51 -5.28 -6.83
N TRP A 74 3.32 -6.41 -6.17
CA TRP A 74 2.03 -7.10 -6.11
C TRP A 74 0.92 -6.21 -5.51
N SER A 75 1.20 -5.47 -4.44
CA SER A 75 0.20 -4.59 -3.83
C SER A 75 -0.17 -3.43 -4.77
N ILE A 76 0.81 -2.82 -5.46
CA ILE A 76 0.57 -1.75 -6.45
C ILE A 76 -0.30 -2.26 -7.61
N VAL A 77 -0.06 -3.48 -8.09
CA VAL A 77 -0.83 -4.10 -9.18
C VAL A 77 -2.27 -4.38 -8.77
N ILE A 78 -2.49 -4.90 -7.55
CA ILE A 78 -3.84 -5.13 -7.04
C ILE A 78 -4.61 -3.83 -6.90
N ILE A 79 -3.99 -2.79 -6.34
CA ILE A 79 -4.64 -1.49 -6.17
C ILE A 79 -5.01 -0.89 -7.54
N ALA A 80 -4.11 -0.97 -8.54
CA ALA A 80 -4.42 -0.53 -9.90
C ALA A 80 -5.61 -1.31 -10.50
N TYR A 81 -5.66 -2.62 -10.29
CA TYR A 81 -6.75 -3.46 -10.77
C TYR A 81 -8.09 -3.10 -10.11
N LEU A 82 -8.08 -2.84 -8.80
CA LEU A 82 -9.26 -2.41 -8.05
C LEU A 82 -9.75 -1.03 -8.50
N ILE A 83 -8.84 -0.07 -8.71
CA ILE A 83 -9.19 1.28 -9.20
C ILE A 83 -9.84 1.18 -10.58
N LYS A 84 -9.28 0.38 -11.50
CA LYS A 84 -9.88 0.12 -12.81
C LYS A 84 -11.26 -0.51 -12.69
N GLY A 85 -11.37 -1.59 -11.91
CA GLY A 85 -12.58 -2.41 -11.84
C GLY A 85 -13.76 -1.72 -11.15
N LEU A 86 -13.49 -0.89 -10.14
CA LEU A 86 -14.53 -0.26 -9.33
C LEU A 86 -14.93 1.14 -9.81
N PHE A 87 -13.98 1.90 -10.37
CA PHE A 87 -14.20 3.30 -10.76
C PHE A 87 -14.15 3.51 -12.29
N GLY A 88 -13.99 2.44 -13.09
CA GLY A 88 -14.02 2.51 -14.55
C GLY A 88 -12.88 3.31 -15.20
N PHE A 89 -11.79 3.57 -14.47
CA PHE A 89 -10.64 4.31 -15.01
C PHE A 89 -9.86 3.50 -16.07
N ASP A 90 -9.24 4.22 -17.01
CA ASP A 90 -8.23 3.66 -17.90
C ASP A 90 -7.04 3.09 -17.13
N TRP A 91 -6.43 2.02 -17.67
CA TRP A 91 -5.30 1.33 -17.04
C TRP A 91 -4.13 2.27 -16.69
N ARG A 92 -3.86 3.27 -17.54
CA ARG A 92 -2.82 4.30 -17.28
C ARG A 92 -3.14 5.14 -16.04
N ASN A 93 -4.38 5.57 -15.89
CA ASN A 93 -4.81 6.39 -14.76
C ASN A 93 -4.84 5.58 -13.48
N SER A 94 -5.33 4.33 -13.54
CA SER A 94 -5.35 3.42 -12.39
C SER A 94 -3.94 3.07 -11.90
N ALA A 95 -3.00 2.82 -12.82
CA ALA A 95 -1.61 2.56 -12.47
C ALA A 95 -0.92 3.80 -11.88
N SER A 96 -1.16 4.99 -12.45
CA SER A 96 -0.62 6.22 -11.89
C SER A 96 -1.16 6.51 -10.48
N LEU A 97 -2.46 6.28 -10.27
CA LEU A 97 -3.11 6.47 -8.98
C LEU A 97 -2.65 5.44 -7.94
N SER A 98 -2.42 4.19 -8.32
CA SER A 98 -1.92 3.17 -7.39
C SER A 98 -0.49 3.46 -6.95
N VAL A 99 0.37 3.94 -7.86
CA VAL A 99 1.73 4.38 -7.52
C VAL A 99 1.67 5.62 -6.61
N LEU A 100 0.83 6.60 -6.92
CA LEU A 100 0.63 7.78 -6.07
C LEU A 100 0.16 7.41 -4.67
N TYR A 101 -0.84 6.52 -4.58
CA TYR A 101 -1.32 5.97 -3.31
C TYR A 101 -0.17 5.32 -2.55
N PHE A 102 0.59 4.43 -3.20
CA PHE A 102 1.68 3.71 -2.55
C PHE A 102 2.76 4.65 -2.01
N VAL A 103 3.16 5.65 -2.80
CA VAL A 103 4.13 6.67 -2.38
C VAL A 103 3.58 7.49 -1.21
N LEU A 104 2.33 7.94 -1.27
CA LEU A 104 1.74 8.72 -0.19
C LEU A 104 1.62 7.90 1.10
N THR A 105 1.15 6.66 1.03
CA THR A 105 0.93 5.83 2.21
C THR A 105 2.27 5.41 2.83
N TYR A 106 3.22 4.88 2.07
CA TYR A 106 4.46 4.36 2.63
C TYR A 106 5.57 5.41 2.78
N PHE A 107 5.85 6.18 1.73
CA PHE A 107 6.86 7.25 1.81
C PHE A 107 6.35 8.46 2.58
N GLY A 108 5.07 8.83 2.43
CA GLY A 108 4.48 9.93 3.18
C GLY A 108 4.39 9.63 4.67
N SER A 109 3.97 8.42 5.07
CA SER A 109 3.99 7.99 6.48
C SER A 109 5.40 7.99 7.06
N PHE A 110 6.37 7.42 6.34
CA PHE A 110 7.78 7.42 6.75
C PHE A 110 8.35 8.84 6.88
N GLY A 111 8.08 9.72 5.91
CA GLY A 111 8.52 11.12 5.93
C GLY A 111 7.90 11.92 7.08
N LEU A 112 6.62 11.72 7.37
CA LEU A 112 5.94 12.34 8.51
C LEU A 112 6.52 11.87 9.84
N LEU A 113 6.83 10.58 9.97
CA LEU A 113 7.52 10.04 11.15
C LEU A 113 8.88 10.73 11.36
N MET A 114 9.68 10.79 10.30
CA MET A 114 11.01 11.42 10.35
C MET A 114 10.96 12.91 10.69
N LEU A 115 9.94 13.64 10.21
CA LEU A 115 9.76 15.07 10.48
C LEU A 115 9.22 15.36 11.88
N THR A 116 8.37 14.48 12.42
CA THR A 116 7.74 14.68 13.73
C THR A 116 8.58 14.14 14.89
N GLY A 117 9.64 13.36 14.60
CA GLY A 117 10.57 12.85 15.61
C GLY A 117 9.95 11.88 16.61
N LEU A 118 8.77 11.34 16.27
CA LEU A 118 8.02 10.31 17.00
C LEU A 118 8.35 8.92 16.44
#